data_AF-W5YS85-F1
#
_entry.id   AF-W5YS85-F1
#
_cell.length_a   1.000
_cell.length_b   1.000
_cell.length_c   1.000
_cell.angle_alpha   90.00
_cell.angle_beta   90.00
_cell.angle_gamma   90.00
#
_symmetry.space_group_name_H-M   'P 1'
#
loop_
_entity.id
_entity.type
_entity.pdbx_description
1 polymer ?
#
loop_
_entity_poly.entity_id
_entity_poly.type
_entity_poly.pdbx_seq_one_letter_code
_entity_poly.pdbx_strand_id
1 'polypeptide(L)'
;MPIEKIKWSDAVVNKFQVLVIPLLSLIAGCTNMAGDVARTIHPAPSTALDENTLFSVASEFFIGKDYECDARHDLSTLRCAKELRDLYIHQTQAVVQIYPGDDVAYPHTLVTSRWDEGLIPGEFISSEFTNPDVTAFCEYLQAQAVGSCRLLTEHGSARGPE
;
A
#
# COMPACT_ATOMS: atom_id res chain seq x y z
N MET A 1 14.40 60.69 -23.90
CA MET A 1 14.37 59.47 -23.06
C MET A 1 13.98 59.90 -21.66
N PRO A 2 12.84 59.41 -21.14
CA PRO A 2 12.87 58.30 -20.19
C PRO A 2 11.87 57.18 -20.50
N ILE A 3 12.06 56.07 -19.78
CA ILE A 3 11.54 54.71 -19.94
C ILE A 3 10.37 54.47 -18.97
N GLU A 4 9.37 53.72 -19.46
CA GLU A 4 8.38 52.87 -18.76
C GLU A 4 7.44 53.45 -17.69
N LYS A 5 6.15 53.10 -17.76
CA LYS A 5 5.63 51.84 -17.17
C LYS A 5 4.32 51.43 -17.83
N ILE A 6 4.32 50.23 -18.40
CA ILE A 6 3.11 49.53 -18.82
C ILE A 6 2.34 49.17 -17.56
N LYS A 7 1.18 49.80 -17.38
CA LYS A 7 0.21 49.48 -16.35
C LYS A 7 -0.57 48.24 -16.81
N TRP A 8 -0.22 47.08 -16.28
CA TRP A 8 -1.01 45.86 -16.47
C TRP A 8 -2.28 45.91 -15.63
N SER A 9 -3.37 45.90 -16.39
CA SER A 9 -4.77 45.54 -16.16
C SER A 9 -5.18 45.07 -14.75
N ASP A 10 -6.27 45.70 -14.30
CA ASP A 10 -7.11 45.33 -13.17
C ASP A 10 -7.53 43.86 -13.23
N ALA A 11 -6.92 43.02 -12.40
CA ALA A 11 -7.47 41.71 -12.09
C ALA A 11 -8.55 41.89 -11.01
N VAL A 12 -9.81 42.02 -11.44
CA VAL A 12 -10.96 41.82 -10.55
C VAL A 12 -11.02 40.32 -10.27
N VAL A 13 -10.22 39.86 -9.31
CA VAL A 13 -10.41 38.55 -8.71
C VAL A 13 -11.74 38.62 -7.97
N ASN A 14 -12.74 37.90 -8.49
CA ASN A 14 -14.07 37.87 -7.92
C ASN A 14 -13.96 37.42 -6.45
N LYS A 15 -14.45 38.21 -5.49
CA LYS A 15 -14.38 37.89 -4.04
C LYS A 15 -14.89 36.48 -3.72
N PHE A 16 -15.80 35.96 -4.55
CA PHE A 16 -16.26 34.58 -4.51
C PHE A 16 -15.16 33.53 -4.77
N GLN A 17 -14.28 33.75 -5.75
CA GLN A 17 -13.16 32.84 -6.02
C GLN A 17 -12.13 32.83 -4.88
N VAL A 18 -11.92 33.98 -4.22
CA VAL A 18 -10.99 34.09 -3.08
C VAL A 18 -11.48 33.30 -1.85
N LEU A 19 -12.80 33.14 -1.68
CA LEU A 19 -13.37 32.37 -0.58
C LEU A 19 -13.54 30.87 -0.92
N VAL A 20 -13.79 30.54 -2.19
CA VAL A 20 -14.04 29.17 -2.64
C VAL A 20 -12.75 28.34 -2.69
N ILE A 21 -11.62 28.93 -3.07
CA ILE A 21 -10.32 28.22 -3.14
C ILE A 21 -9.86 27.69 -1.75
N PRO A 22 -9.83 28.49 -0.67
CA PRO A 22 -9.45 27.96 0.65
C PRO A 22 -10.48 26.98 1.20
N LEU A 23 -11.76 27.12 0.85
CA LEU A 23 -12.81 26.17 1.25
C LEU A 23 -12.64 24.81 0.55
N LEU A 24 -12.21 24.79 -0.72
CA LEU A 24 -11.91 23.56 -1.47
C LEU A 24 -10.66 22.82 -0.95
N SER A 25 -9.69 23.53 -0.37
CA SER A 25 -8.52 22.89 0.24
C SER A 25 -8.85 22.12 1.53
N LEU A 26 -9.97 22.44 2.20
CA LEU A 26 -10.40 21.77 3.43
C LEU A 26 -11.18 20.46 3.19
N ILE A 27 -11.60 20.20 1.95
CA ILE A 27 -12.31 18.96 1.55
C ILE A 27 -11.43 18.00 0.75
N ALA A 28 -10.14 18.31 0.55
CA ALA A 28 -9.19 17.33 0.07
C ALA A 28 -8.95 16.31 1.21
N GLY A 29 -9.60 15.15 1.13
CA GLY A 29 -9.32 14.02 2.01
C GLY A 29 -7.83 13.69 1.97
N CYS A 30 -7.21 13.52 3.13
CA CYS A 30 -5.82 13.06 3.19
C CYS A 30 -5.86 11.54 3.19
N THR A 31 -5.27 10.89 2.18
CA THR A 31 -4.99 9.46 2.25
C THR A 31 -3.76 9.25 3.13
N ASN A 32 -3.93 8.58 4.26
CA ASN A 32 -2.80 8.14 5.09
C ASN A 32 -2.52 6.65 4.84
N MET A 33 -1.24 6.28 4.82
CA MET A 33 -0.78 4.92 4.59
C MET A 33 0.24 4.53 5.66
N ALA A 34 0.01 3.39 6.32
CA ALA A 34 0.94 2.77 7.25
C ALA A 34 1.27 1.34 6.80
N GLY A 35 2.56 1.03 6.62
CA GLY A 35 3.02 -0.31 6.21
C GLY A 35 3.36 -1.22 7.40
N ASP A 36 3.21 -2.53 7.20
CA ASP A 36 3.87 -3.55 8.04
C ASP A 36 5.24 -3.91 7.43
N VAL A 37 6.04 -4.69 8.16
CA VAL A 37 7.33 -5.19 7.72
C VAL A 37 7.16 -6.07 6.47
N ALA A 38 7.89 -5.74 5.41
CA ALA A 38 7.91 -6.50 4.17
C ALA A 38 8.53 -7.89 4.37
N ARG A 39 8.07 -8.87 3.59
CA ARG A 39 8.49 -10.26 3.67
C ARG A 39 8.82 -10.81 2.29
N THR A 40 9.85 -11.64 2.15
CA THR A 40 10.12 -12.42 0.94
C THR A 40 9.50 -13.79 1.05
N ILE A 41 8.94 -14.31 -0.04
CA ILE A 41 8.38 -15.67 -0.10
C ILE A 41 9.38 -16.59 -0.78
N HIS A 42 9.79 -17.64 -0.07
CA HIS A 42 10.73 -18.64 -0.58
C HIS A 42 9.99 -19.93 -0.93
N PRO A 43 10.26 -20.53 -2.11
CA PRO A 43 9.76 -21.85 -2.45
C PRO A 43 10.20 -22.90 -1.44
N ALA A 44 9.40 -23.96 -1.28
CA ALA A 44 9.90 -25.16 -0.63
C ALA A 44 11.04 -25.80 -1.47
N PRO A 45 12.06 -26.44 -0.84
CA PRO A 45 13.29 -26.88 -1.51
C PRO A 45 13.11 -27.85 -2.69
N SER A 46 11.98 -28.55 -2.77
CA SER A 46 11.67 -29.56 -3.79
C SER A 46 10.76 -29.06 -4.91
N THR A 47 10.36 -27.79 -4.88
CA THR A 47 9.35 -27.23 -5.81
C THR A 47 9.80 -25.87 -6.30
N ALA A 48 9.75 -25.65 -7.62
CA ALA A 48 9.69 -24.30 -8.14
C ALA A 48 8.33 -23.73 -7.72
N LEU A 49 8.31 -22.63 -6.96
CA LEU A 49 7.08 -21.96 -6.60
C LEU A 49 6.52 -21.31 -7.87
N ASP A 50 5.57 -21.98 -8.50
CA ASP A 50 4.84 -21.43 -9.63
C ASP A 50 3.97 -20.26 -9.16
N GLU A 51 4.07 -19.12 -9.86
CA GLU A 51 3.40 -17.86 -9.52
C GLU A 51 1.87 -18.04 -9.47
N ASN A 52 1.30 -18.76 -10.44
CA ASN A 52 -0.14 -19.02 -10.46
C ASN A 52 -0.59 -19.83 -9.24
N THR A 53 0.21 -20.82 -8.86
CA THR A 53 -0.03 -21.62 -7.65
C THR A 53 0.05 -20.73 -6.41
N LEU A 54 1.07 -19.88 -6.28
CA LEU A 54 1.20 -18.95 -5.16
C LEU A 54 0.01 -18.00 -5.07
N PHE A 55 -0.37 -17.35 -6.18
CA PHE A 55 -1.47 -16.39 -6.20
C PHE A 55 -2.81 -17.05 -5.95
N SER A 56 -3.04 -18.28 -6.45
CA SER A 56 -4.25 -19.05 -6.15
C SER A 56 -4.32 -19.38 -4.66
N VAL A 57 -3.25 -19.88 -4.07
CA VAL A 57 -3.18 -20.26 -2.64
C VAL A 57 -3.36 -19.03 -1.75
N ALA A 58 -2.70 -17.92 -2.08
CA ALA A 58 -2.85 -16.65 -1.37
C ALA A 58 -4.27 -16.10 -1.49
N SER A 59 -4.85 -16.09 -2.69
CA SER A 59 -6.23 -15.64 -2.92
C SER A 59 -7.22 -16.45 -2.09
N GLU A 60 -7.12 -17.78 -2.11
CA GLU A 60 -7.99 -18.65 -1.32
C GLU A 60 -7.87 -18.38 0.18
N PHE A 61 -6.64 -18.24 0.69
CA PHE A 61 -6.40 -17.94 2.10
C PHE A 61 -7.01 -16.59 2.51
N PHE A 62 -6.73 -15.53 1.76
CA PHE A 62 -7.18 -14.17 2.10
C PHE A 62 -8.69 -13.98 1.87
N ILE A 63 -9.28 -14.62 0.85
CA ILE A 63 -10.75 -14.66 0.70
C ILE A 63 -11.38 -15.34 1.91
N GLY A 64 -10.79 -16.42 2.44
CA GLY A 64 -11.21 -17.05 3.68
C GLY A 64 -11.07 -16.17 4.94
N LYS A 65 -10.40 -15.02 4.82
CA LYS A 65 -10.25 -13.98 5.85
C LYS A 65 -11.04 -12.71 5.52
N ASP A 66 -12.01 -12.78 4.62
CA ASP A 66 -12.85 -11.65 4.18
C ASP A 66 -12.11 -10.57 3.39
N TYR A 67 -11.02 -10.92 2.69
CA TYR A 67 -10.41 -10.02 1.71
C TYR A 67 -11.05 -10.20 0.33
N GLU A 68 -11.23 -9.10 -0.37
CA GLU A 68 -11.49 -9.08 -1.80
C GLU A 68 -10.17 -9.10 -2.56
N CYS A 69 -9.90 -10.19 -3.26
CA CYS A 69 -8.67 -10.36 -4.04
C CYS A 69 -8.92 -10.11 -5.53
N ASP A 70 -8.11 -9.23 -6.11
CA ASP A 70 -8.06 -8.97 -7.54
C ASP A 70 -6.72 -9.48 -8.10
N ALA A 71 -6.79 -10.63 -8.76
CA ALA A 71 -5.70 -11.21 -9.53
C ALA A 71 -5.82 -10.89 -11.04
N ARG A 72 -6.75 -10.03 -11.45
CA ARG A 72 -7.13 -9.82 -12.86
C ARG A 72 -6.59 -8.53 -13.45
N HIS A 73 -6.28 -7.51 -12.64
CA HIS A 73 -5.76 -6.23 -13.14
C HIS A 73 -4.31 -6.30 -13.61
N ASP A 74 -3.49 -7.15 -12.98
CA ASP A 74 -2.11 -7.42 -13.36
C ASP A 74 -1.80 -8.88 -13.05
N LEU A 75 -1.45 -9.67 -14.06
CA LEU A 75 -1.21 -11.11 -13.87
C LEU A 75 0.06 -11.37 -13.06
N SER A 76 0.95 -10.40 -12.95
CA SER A 76 2.21 -10.50 -12.20
C SER A 76 2.08 -10.08 -10.74
N THR A 77 0.93 -9.56 -10.33
CA THR A 77 0.71 -9.13 -8.95
C THR A 77 -0.63 -9.60 -8.40
N LEU A 78 -0.64 -10.00 -7.14
CA LEU A 78 -1.86 -10.24 -6.39
C LEU A 78 -2.12 -9.06 -5.47
N ARG A 79 -3.32 -8.50 -5.52
CA ARG A 79 -3.77 -7.49 -4.54
C ARG A 79 -5.04 -7.98 -3.85
N CYS A 80 -5.02 -8.01 -2.53
CA CYS A 80 -6.17 -8.33 -1.70
C CYS A 80 -6.48 -7.18 -0.75
N ALA A 81 -7.73 -6.76 -0.65
CA ALA A 81 -8.16 -5.66 0.22
C ALA A 81 -9.25 -6.11 1.19
N LYS A 82 -9.19 -5.63 2.43
CA LYS A 82 -10.20 -5.91 3.46
C LYS A 82 -10.52 -4.64 4.23
N GLU A 83 -11.80 -4.32 4.38
CA GLU A 83 -12.23 -3.23 5.25
C GLU A 83 -11.97 -3.60 6.72
N LEU A 84 -11.28 -2.71 7.45
CA LEU A 84 -10.96 -2.91 8.87
C LEU A 84 -12.00 -2.27 9.79
N ARG A 85 -12.70 -1.23 9.32
CA ARG A 85 -13.72 -0.50 10.08
C ARG A 85 -14.81 0.01 9.14
N ASP A 86 -16.06 -0.21 9.53
CA ASP A 86 -17.26 0.29 8.87
C ASP A 86 -17.85 1.47 9.66
N LEU A 87 -17.11 2.57 9.79
CA LEU A 87 -17.64 3.82 10.32
C LEU A 87 -17.79 4.81 9.18
N TYR A 88 -19.04 5.17 8.89
CA TYR A 88 -19.57 5.99 7.77
C TYR A 88 -18.82 7.28 7.38
N ILE A 89 -17.79 7.70 8.12
CA ILE A 89 -17.00 8.91 7.86
C ILE A 89 -15.59 8.62 7.33
N HIS A 90 -15.05 7.40 7.50
CA HIS A 90 -13.68 7.03 7.10
C HIS A 90 -13.61 5.59 6.58
N GLN A 91 -12.99 5.42 5.42
CA GLN A 91 -12.73 4.09 4.86
C GLN A 91 -11.32 3.67 5.28
N THR A 92 -11.22 2.72 6.21
CA THR A 92 -9.94 2.10 6.57
C THR A 92 -9.89 0.70 5.99
N GLN A 93 -8.92 0.43 5.13
CA GLN A 93 -8.71 -0.89 4.52
C GLN A 93 -7.29 -1.40 4.77
N ALA A 94 -7.16 -2.71 5.00
CA ALA A 94 -5.91 -3.43 4.89
C ALA A 94 -5.74 -3.88 3.45
N VAL A 95 -4.60 -3.57 2.84
CA VAL A 95 -4.22 -4.02 1.51
C VAL A 95 -3.01 -4.93 1.65
N VAL A 96 -3.11 -6.14 1.10
CA VAL A 96 -2.02 -7.11 0.97
C VAL A 96 -1.64 -7.17 -0.50
N GLN A 97 -0.35 -7.13 -0.80
CA GLN A 97 0.16 -7.25 -2.16
C GLN A 97 1.27 -8.29 -2.23
N ILE A 98 1.24 -9.10 -3.28
CA ILE A 98 2.32 -9.99 -3.67
C ILE A 98 2.77 -9.61 -5.08
N TYR A 99 4.05 -9.32 -5.26
CA TYR A 99 4.62 -8.93 -6.55
C TYR A 99 5.98 -9.59 -6.75
N PRO A 100 6.50 -9.71 -7.98
CA PRO A 100 7.80 -10.31 -8.25
C PRO A 100 8.90 -9.58 -7.47
N GLY A 101 9.78 -10.34 -6.83
CA GLY A 101 10.95 -9.79 -6.16
C GLY A 101 12.06 -9.42 -7.14
N ASP A 102 12.98 -8.56 -6.69
CA ASP A 102 14.11 -8.07 -7.50
C ASP A 102 15.23 -9.11 -7.68
N ASP A 103 15.21 -10.20 -6.92
CA ASP A 103 16.22 -11.25 -6.91
C ASP A 103 15.65 -12.57 -7.42
N VAL A 104 16.39 -13.24 -8.32
CA VAL A 104 16.08 -14.56 -8.85
C VAL A 104 15.97 -15.61 -7.72
N ALA A 105 16.64 -15.38 -6.59
CA ALA A 105 16.55 -16.22 -5.39
C ALA A 105 15.28 -15.98 -4.56
N TYR A 106 14.63 -14.82 -4.69
CA TYR A 106 13.48 -14.37 -3.90
C TYR A 106 12.36 -13.96 -4.84
N PRO A 107 11.64 -14.94 -5.40
CA PRO A 107 10.81 -14.67 -6.57
C PRO A 107 9.64 -13.73 -6.27
N HIS A 108 9.21 -13.59 -5.01
CA HIS A 108 8.07 -12.75 -4.65
C HIS A 108 8.27 -12.01 -3.33
N THR A 109 7.80 -10.76 -3.31
CA THR A 109 7.72 -9.90 -2.13
C THR A 109 6.28 -9.78 -1.68
N LEU A 110 6.04 -9.94 -0.38
CA LEU A 110 4.77 -9.80 0.31
C LEU A 110 4.81 -8.53 1.16
N VAL A 111 3.92 -7.61 0.88
CA VAL A 111 3.75 -6.37 1.63
C VAL A 111 2.30 -6.22 2.09
N THR A 112 2.11 -5.52 3.20
CA THR A 112 0.78 -5.13 3.62
C THR A 112 0.80 -3.73 4.20
N SER A 113 -0.31 -3.02 3.99
CA SER A 113 -0.47 -1.63 4.38
C SER A 113 -1.90 -1.37 4.80
N ARG A 114 -2.07 -0.49 5.78
CA ARG A 114 -3.35 0.13 6.13
C ARG A 114 -3.48 1.42 5.35
N TRP A 115 -4.61 1.57 4.66
CA TRP A 115 -5.00 2.78 3.96
C TRP A 115 -6.17 3.40 4.71
N ASP A 116 -5.99 4.63 5.15
CA ASP A 116 -7.02 5.43 5.80
C ASP A 116 -7.44 6.55 4.84
N GLU A 117 -8.64 6.46 4.29
CA GLU A 117 -9.22 7.45 3.41
C GLU A 117 -10.24 8.32 4.16
N GLY A 118 -10.11 9.64 3.98
CA GLY A 118 -11.06 10.63 4.50
C GLY A 118 -10.38 11.83 5.18
N LEU A 119 -11.18 12.61 5.91
CA LEU A 119 -10.69 13.73 6.72
C LEU A 119 -10.35 13.25 8.12
N ILE A 120 -9.35 12.37 8.24
CA ILE A 120 -8.81 11.97 9.55
C ILE A 120 -7.61 12.87 9.87
N PRO A 121 -7.64 13.67 10.95
CA PRO A 121 -6.46 14.40 11.38
C PRO A 121 -5.32 13.43 11.71
N GLY A 122 -4.11 13.72 11.23
CA GLY A 122 -2.97 12.81 11.30
C GLY A 122 -2.59 12.40 12.72
N GLU A 123 -2.94 13.19 13.74
CA GLU A 123 -2.70 12.89 15.15
C GLU A 123 -3.51 11.70 15.69
N PHE A 124 -4.58 11.28 15.01
CA PHE A 124 -5.39 10.12 15.39
C PHE A 124 -5.02 8.84 14.65
N ILE A 125 -4.02 8.90 13.75
CA ILE A 125 -3.63 7.79 12.89
C ILE A 125 -2.29 7.25 13.38
N SER A 126 -2.30 6.01 13.88
CA SER A 126 -1.06 5.33 14.25
C SER A 126 -0.17 5.15 13.02
N SER A 127 1.09 5.57 13.10
CA SER A 127 2.11 5.24 12.08
C SER A 127 2.49 3.77 12.09
N GLU A 128 2.17 3.05 13.17
CA GLU A 128 2.41 1.62 13.29
C GLU A 128 1.21 0.82 12.79
N PHE A 129 1.50 -0.25 12.06
CA PHE A 129 0.53 -1.21 11.57
C PHE A 129 1.17 -2.60 11.53
N THR A 130 0.43 -3.60 12.01
CA THR A 130 0.80 -5.01 11.89
C THR A 130 -0.44 -5.78 11.46
N ASN A 131 -0.29 -6.63 10.45
CA ASN A 131 -1.40 -7.43 9.95
C ASN A 131 -1.29 -8.88 10.47
N PRO A 132 -2.17 -9.32 11.38
CA PRO A 132 -2.14 -10.69 11.89
C PRO A 132 -2.46 -11.74 10.81
N ASP A 133 -3.26 -11.38 9.78
CA ASP A 133 -3.60 -12.30 8.69
C ASP A 133 -2.39 -12.61 7.80
N VAL A 134 -1.49 -11.64 7.61
CA VAL A 134 -0.22 -11.86 6.90
C VAL A 134 0.71 -12.79 7.68
N THR A 135 0.73 -12.68 9.00
CA THR A 135 1.51 -13.60 9.85
C THR A 135 0.93 -15.01 9.76
N ALA A 136 -0.39 -15.16 9.86
CA ALA A 136 -1.07 -16.44 9.71
C ALA A 136 -0.90 -17.04 8.30
N PHE A 137 -0.85 -16.22 7.25
CA PHE A 137 -0.57 -16.68 5.89
C PHE A 137 0.83 -17.29 5.77
N CYS A 138 1.83 -16.65 6.38
CA CYS A 138 3.20 -17.18 6.39
C CYS A 138 3.33 -18.51 7.12
N GLU A 139 2.63 -18.68 8.25
CA GLU A 139 2.53 -19.96 8.95
C GLU A 139 1.82 -21.02 8.10
N TYR A 140 0.76 -20.63 7.39
CA TYR A 140 0.01 -21.51 6.49
C TYR A 140 0.87 -22.01 5.32
N LEU A 141 1.63 -21.14 4.66
CA LEU A 141 2.54 -21.54 3.57
C LEU A 141 3.56 -22.60 4.02
N GLN A 142 4.09 -22.43 5.23
CA GLN A 142 5.03 -23.36 5.83
C GLN A 142 4.36 -24.70 6.15
N ALA A 143 3.16 -24.67 6.75
CA ALA A 143 2.40 -25.86 7.10
C ALA A 143 1.99 -26.68 5.86
N GLN A 144 1.69 -26.03 4.75
CA GLN A 144 1.32 -26.67 3.48
C GLN A 144 2.53 -27.09 2.64
N ALA A 145 3.76 -26.88 3.11
CA ALA A 145 4.99 -27.12 2.36
C ALA A 145 5.03 -26.44 0.99
N VAL A 146 4.32 -25.32 0.83
CA VAL A 146 4.33 -24.48 -0.38
C VAL A 146 5.55 -23.56 -0.37
N GLY A 147 5.88 -23.01 0.80
CA GLY A 147 6.99 -22.08 0.94
C GLY A 147 7.16 -21.57 2.36
N SER A 148 8.03 -20.57 2.54
CA SER A 148 8.21 -19.89 3.82
C SER A 148 8.43 -18.40 3.60
N CYS A 149 7.87 -17.58 4.51
CA CYS A 149 8.18 -16.15 4.53
C CYS A 149 9.48 -15.91 5.31
N ARG A 150 10.28 -14.95 4.85
CA ARG A 150 11.36 -14.35 5.64
C ARG A 150 11.18 -12.86 5.69
N LEU A 151 11.52 -12.24 6.81
CA LEU A 151 11.52 -10.78 6.88
C LEU A 151 12.52 -10.24 5.86
N LEU A 152 12.11 -9.22 5.11
CA LEU A 152 13.04 -8.45 4.29
C LEU A 152 13.88 -7.61 5.26
N THR A 153 14.92 -8.22 5.82
CA THR A 153 15.96 -7.48 6.54
C THR A 153 16.63 -6.57 5.53
N GLU A 154 16.77 -5.27 5.82
CA GLU A 154 17.54 -4.36 4.99
C GLU A 154 19.02 -4.78 4.93
N HIS A 155 19.35 -5.77 4.12
CA HIS A 155 20.72 -6.05 3.72
C HIS A 155 21.00 -5.27 2.43
N GLY A 156 21.25 -3.97 2.62
CA GLY A 156 21.57 -3.06 1.52
C GLY A 156 21.92 -1.62 1.91
N SER A 157 21.92 -1.22 3.18
CA SER A 157 22.61 0.00 3.62
C SER A 157 24.13 -0.25 3.60
N ALA A 158 24.70 -0.20 2.40
CA ALA A 158 26.12 -0.32 2.16
C ALA A 158 26.61 0.82 1.26
N ARG A 159 26.47 2.07 1.72
CA ARG A 159 27.50 3.14 1.62
C ARG A 159 27.00 4.48 2.21
N GLY A 160 27.46 4.82 3.41
CA GLY A 160 28.41 5.95 3.49
C GLY A 160 29.79 5.38 3.15
N PRO A 161 30.69 6.12 2.48
CA PRO A 161 31.06 7.53 2.70
C PRO A 161 30.95 8.34 1.37
N GLU A 162 31.16 9.65 1.25
CA GLU A 162 31.86 10.72 1.98
C GLU A 162 31.04 12.02 1.89
#